data_AF-A0A2A5GYD0-F1
#
_entry.id   AF-A0A2A5GYD0-F1
#
_cell.length_a   1.000
_cell.length_b   1.000
_cell.length_c   1.000
_cell.angle_alpha   90.00
_cell.angle_beta   90.00
_cell.angle_gamma   90.00
#
_symmetry.space_group_name_H-M   'P 1'
#
loop_
_entity.id
_entity.type
_entity.pdbx_description
1 polymer ?
#
loop_
_entity_poly.entity_id
_entity_poly.type
_entity_poly.pdbx_seq_one_letter_code
_entity_poly.pdbx_strand_id
1 'polypeptide(L)'
;MFCENCGGGIFRNNTCEPAPPTANWRTSYSYVCESDCWKIRFPESIHIFSDKFSNGTAINKLPVADVLLYNKQNIVVEVQQFSLSIPAYEYYKALKDIVDNTGGFNAPLPSVLIGNMYNSSNSEDIIFGRFTAASTTTASVFIERTEIEETQIEFPAVVFLENCEVCDTPCPIDCIPVTTAPCSETRYRTAFIPPNWVDVDN
;
A
#
# COMPACT_ATOMS: atom_id res chain seq x y z
N MET A 1 -2.13 8.17 -12.56
CA MET A 1 -1.99 6.77 -12.11
C MET A 1 -2.61 5.87 -13.17
N PHE A 2 -2.05 4.70 -13.44
CA PHE A 2 -2.67 3.69 -14.30
C PHE A 2 -3.31 2.60 -13.42
N CYS A 3 -4.38 1.99 -13.92
CA CYS A 3 -5.11 0.92 -13.24
C CYS A 3 -4.65 -0.47 -13.65
N GLU A 4 -4.05 -0.60 -14.82
CA GLU A 4 -3.43 -1.85 -15.23
C GLU A 4 -2.16 -1.58 -16.04
N ASN A 5 -1.20 -2.49 -15.97
CA ASN A 5 -0.05 -2.53 -16.86
C ASN A 5 0.18 -3.97 -17.33
N CYS A 6 -0.06 -4.19 -18.62
CA CYS A 6 0.14 -5.49 -19.24
C CYS A 6 1.54 -5.57 -19.84
N GLY A 7 2.46 -6.23 -19.13
CA GLY A 7 3.79 -6.54 -19.63
C GLY A 7 3.76 -7.63 -20.70
N GLY A 8 4.15 -7.30 -21.94
CA GLY A 8 4.16 -8.23 -23.08
C GLY A 8 2.76 -8.65 -23.56
N GLY A 9 1.73 -7.90 -23.18
CA GLY A 9 0.33 -8.25 -23.43
C GLY A 9 -0.55 -7.03 -23.62
N ILE A 10 -1.84 -7.27 -23.88
CA ILE A 10 -2.89 -6.27 -24.01
C ILE A 10 -4.01 -6.55 -23.01
N PHE A 11 -4.79 -5.53 -22.64
CA PHE A 11 -5.86 -5.67 -21.67
C PHE A 11 -7.18 -5.97 -22.36
N ARG A 12 -7.72 -7.17 -22.15
CA ARG A 12 -9.01 -7.62 -22.72
C ARG A 12 -9.77 -8.43 -21.67
N ASN A 13 -11.10 -8.32 -21.67
CA ASN A 13 -11.97 -9.05 -20.74
C ASN A 13 -11.59 -8.89 -19.25
N ASN A 14 -11.14 -7.71 -18.85
CA ASN A 14 -10.64 -7.41 -17.50
C ASN A 14 -9.37 -8.16 -17.07
N THR A 15 -8.60 -8.69 -18.02
CA THR A 15 -7.33 -9.38 -17.75
C THR A 15 -6.25 -9.01 -18.77
N CYS A 16 -4.98 -9.13 -18.38
CA CYS A 16 -3.88 -9.06 -19.33
C CYS A 16 -3.78 -10.35 -20.12
N GLU A 17 -4.02 -10.25 -21.42
CA GLU A 17 -3.91 -11.34 -22.37
C GLU A 17 -2.66 -11.15 -23.25
N PRO A 18 -2.05 -12.22 -23.80
CA PRO A 18 -0.94 -12.09 -24.74
C PRO A 18 -1.29 -11.17 -25.92
N ALA A 19 -0.35 -10.32 -26.31
CA ALA A 19 -0.57 -9.40 -27.42
C ALA A 19 -0.74 -10.17 -28.74
N PRO A 20 -1.60 -9.70 -29.67
CA PRO A 20 -1.71 -10.32 -30.98
C PRO A 20 -0.37 -10.24 -31.72
N PRO A 21 -0.06 -11.16 -32.66
CA PRO A 21 1.21 -11.16 -33.40
C PRO A 21 1.50 -9.86 -34.16
N THR A 22 0.46 -9.07 -34.41
CA THR A 22 0.46 -7.78 -35.11
C THR A 22 0.90 -6.62 -34.21
N ALA A 23 0.76 -6.77 -32.88
CA ALA A 23 1.20 -5.78 -31.92
C ALA A 23 2.73 -5.69 -31.94
N ASN A 24 3.21 -4.47 -32.14
CA ASN A 24 4.64 -4.14 -32.14
C ASN A 24 5.32 -4.59 -30.83
N TRP A 25 6.66 -4.74 -30.85
CA TRP A 25 7.49 -5.27 -29.75
C TRP A 25 7.54 -4.42 -28.45
N ARG A 26 6.49 -3.65 -28.14
CA ARG A 26 6.41 -2.93 -26.87
C ARG A 26 6.39 -3.93 -25.72
N THR A 27 7.23 -3.67 -24.74
CA THR A 27 7.38 -4.52 -23.56
C THR A 27 6.20 -4.36 -22.59
N SER A 28 5.42 -3.28 -22.68
CA SER A 28 4.19 -3.12 -21.88
C SER A 28 3.25 -2.06 -22.45
N TYR A 29 1.95 -2.23 -22.17
CA TYR A 29 0.93 -1.18 -22.28
C TYR A 29 0.38 -0.84 -20.89
N SER A 30 0.05 0.43 -20.68
CA SER A 30 -0.52 0.98 -19.45
C SER A 30 -1.93 1.49 -19.71
N TYR A 31 -2.85 1.25 -18.79
CA TYR A 31 -4.26 1.57 -18.93
C TYR A 31 -4.68 2.54 -17.84
N VAL A 32 -5.20 3.72 -18.22
CA VAL A 32 -5.68 4.69 -17.24
C VAL A 32 -6.94 4.19 -16.55
N CYS A 33 -7.21 4.70 -15.35
CA CYS A 33 -8.36 4.26 -14.59
C CYS A 33 -9.67 4.81 -15.19
N GLU A 34 -10.70 3.96 -15.26
CA GLU A 34 -12.06 4.34 -15.68
C GLU A 34 -12.76 5.24 -14.66
N SER A 35 -12.35 5.16 -13.39
CA SER A 35 -12.82 5.95 -12.27
C SER A 35 -11.64 6.44 -11.44
N ASP A 36 -11.90 7.30 -10.46
CA ASP A 36 -10.92 7.58 -9.43
C ASP A 36 -10.48 6.27 -8.74
N CYS A 37 -9.19 6.18 -8.48
CA CYS A 37 -8.54 4.98 -7.98
C CYS A 37 -7.39 5.38 -7.06
N TRP A 38 -7.61 5.24 -5.76
CA TRP A 38 -6.73 5.71 -4.71
C TRP A 38 -5.67 4.64 -4.40
N LYS A 39 -4.40 5.06 -4.34
CA LYS A 39 -3.29 4.22 -3.90
C LYS A 39 -3.20 4.26 -2.36
N ILE A 40 -3.24 3.10 -1.73
CA ILE A 40 -3.10 2.93 -0.28
C ILE A 40 -1.65 2.57 0.04
N ARG A 41 -1.05 3.29 0.99
CA ARG A 41 0.28 2.98 1.53
C ARG A 41 0.17 2.65 3.01
N PHE A 42 0.76 1.53 3.40
CA PHE A 42 0.92 1.15 4.80
C PHE A 42 2.35 1.49 5.25
N PRO A 43 2.54 1.79 6.54
CA PRO A 43 3.89 1.95 7.08
C PRO A 43 4.67 0.63 6.99
N GLU A 44 5.97 0.74 6.71
CA GLU A 44 6.89 -0.40 6.73
C GLU A 44 7.46 -0.64 8.14
N SER A 45 7.41 0.37 9.00
CA SER A 45 7.88 0.33 10.39
C SER A 45 6.77 -0.05 11.37
N ILE A 46 7.15 -0.74 12.44
CA ILE A 46 6.27 -0.99 13.58
C ILE A 46 6.47 0.13 14.60
N HIS A 47 5.43 0.93 14.83
CA HIS A 47 5.40 1.91 15.92
C HIS A 47 4.71 1.29 17.14
N ILE A 48 5.44 1.18 18.25
CA ILE A 48 4.93 0.63 19.52
C ILE A 48 5.35 1.55 20.67
N PHE A 49 4.44 1.74 21.63
CA PHE A 49 4.64 2.62 22.77
C PHE A 49 4.18 1.93 24.07
N SER A 50 4.87 2.19 25.18
CA SER A 50 4.46 1.73 26.51
C SER A 50 4.24 2.93 27.42
N ASP A 51 3.05 3.00 28.00
CA ASP A 51 2.66 4.02 28.97
C ASP A 51 3.06 3.66 30.41
N LYS A 52 3.86 2.61 30.64
CA LYS A 52 4.23 2.11 31.98
C LYS A 52 4.74 3.20 32.93
N PHE A 53 5.46 4.18 32.40
CA PHE A 53 6.03 5.30 33.17
C PHE A 53 5.18 6.57 33.15
N SER A 54 4.13 6.59 32.33
CA SER A 54 3.14 7.68 32.26
C SER A 54 1.84 7.31 32.96
N ASN A 55 1.61 6.02 33.22
CA ASN A 55 0.43 5.48 33.90
C ASN A 55 -0.89 6.02 33.32
N GLY A 56 -1.04 5.98 32.00
CA GLY A 56 -2.24 6.44 31.30
C GLY A 56 -2.45 7.97 31.27
N THR A 57 -1.51 8.80 31.73
CA THR A 57 -1.62 10.26 31.56
C THR A 57 -1.57 10.66 30.10
N ALA A 58 -2.23 11.76 29.73
CA ALA A 58 -2.21 12.28 28.38
C ALA A 58 -0.78 12.59 27.91
N ILE A 59 -0.39 12.02 26.76
CA ILE A 59 0.89 12.28 26.10
C ILE A 59 0.62 13.19 24.92
N ASN A 60 1.27 14.35 24.91
CA ASN A 60 1.16 15.34 23.85
C ASN A 60 2.41 15.33 22.99
N LYS A 61 2.27 15.65 21.70
CA LYS A 61 3.39 15.80 20.75
C LYS A 61 4.26 14.55 20.59
N LEU A 62 3.69 13.35 20.77
CA LEU A 62 4.36 12.10 20.41
C LEU A 62 4.34 11.98 18.87
N PRO A 63 5.50 11.91 18.19
CA PRO A 63 5.53 11.61 16.76
C PRO A 63 5.05 10.16 16.54
N VAL A 64 4.03 9.99 15.71
CA VAL A 64 3.39 8.68 15.46
C VAL A 64 3.65 8.13 14.05
N ALA A 65 3.98 8.98 13.09
CA ALA A 65 4.31 8.60 11.72
C ALA A 65 5.09 9.70 11.01
N ASP A 66 5.94 9.31 10.07
CA ASP A 66 6.53 10.20 9.07
C ASP A 66 5.79 10.02 7.75
N VAL A 67 5.39 11.12 7.12
CA VAL A 67 4.61 11.09 5.88
C VAL A 67 5.46 11.60 4.72
N LEU A 68 6.13 10.67 4.04
CA LEU A 68 7.03 11.01 2.95
C LEU A 68 6.28 11.59 1.73
N LEU A 69 6.97 12.47 1.01
CA LEU A 69 6.48 13.07 -0.25
C LEU A 69 6.75 12.12 -1.42
N TYR A 70 6.06 10.99 -1.48
CA TYR A 70 6.19 10.05 -2.60
C TYR A 70 5.75 10.67 -3.92
N ASN A 71 4.64 11.41 -3.90
CA ASN A 71 4.19 12.24 -5.00
C ASN A 71 3.55 13.52 -4.47
N LYS A 72 3.30 14.48 -5.37
CA LYS A 72 2.66 15.77 -5.05
C LYS A 72 1.12 15.74 -5.07
N GLN A 73 0.50 14.56 -5.17
CA GLN A 73 -0.95 14.45 -5.12
C GLN A 73 -1.44 14.63 -3.68
N ASN A 74 -2.62 15.22 -3.50
CA ASN A 74 -3.26 15.32 -2.19
C ASN A 74 -3.48 13.92 -1.61
N ILE A 75 -3.43 13.81 -0.29
CA ILE A 75 -3.60 12.54 0.41
C ILE A 75 -4.49 12.68 1.63
N VAL A 76 -5.02 11.54 2.08
CA VAL A 76 -5.53 11.38 3.44
C VAL A 76 -4.57 10.48 4.21
N VAL A 77 -4.20 10.90 5.41
CA VAL A 77 -3.44 10.08 6.35
C VAL A 77 -4.41 9.61 7.43
N GLU A 78 -4.55 8.30 7.59
CA GLU A 78 -5.31 7.68 8.67
C GLU A 78 -4.34 7.05 9.68
N VAL A 79 -4.54 7.37 10.96
CA VAL A 79 -3.80 6.80 12.08
C VAL A 79 -4.76 5.98 12.91
N GLN A 80 -4.43 4.70 13.07
CA GLN A 80 -5.16 3.76 13.92
C GLN A 80 -4.32 3.46 15.17
N GLN A 81 -4.86 3.81 16.34
CA GLN A 81 -4.24 3.51 17.62
C GLN A 81 -4.91 2.29 18.25
N PHE A 82 -4.12 1.25 18.47
CA PHE A 82 -4.56 0.01 19.11
C PHE A 82 -4.17 -0.03 20.59
N SER A 83 -5.13 -0.31 21.46
CA SER A 83 -4.88 -0.56 22.88
C SER A 83 -4.48 -2.03 23.10
N LEU A 84 -3.22 -2.26 23.46
CA LEU A 84 -2.66 -3.61 23.58
C LEU A 84 -2.66 -4.10 25.03
N SER A 85 -2.96 -5.39 25.22
CA SER A 85 -2.66 -6.08 26.48
C SER A 85 -1.15 -6.29 26.63
N ILE A 86 -0.67 -6.51 27.86
CA ILE A 86 0.76 -6.76 28.13
C ILE A 86 1.34 -7.87 27.23
N PRO A 87 0.72 -9.06 27.09
CA PRO A 87 1.26 -10.11 26.22
C PRO A 87 1.26 -9.75 24.73
N ALA A 88 0.35 -8.89 24.29
CA ALA A 88 0.34 -8.40 22.90
C ALA A 88 1.46 -7.37 22.67
N TYR A 89 1.65 -6.45 23.62
CA TYR A 89 2.75 -5.49 23.60
C TYR A 89 4.11 -6.20 23.52
N GLU A 90 4.34 -7.22 24.35
CA GLU A 90 5.59 -7.99 24.35
C GLU A 90 5.84 -8.68 23.00
N TYR A 91 4.81 -9.26 22.40
CA TYR A 91 4.89 -9.87 21.07
C TYR A 91 5.27 -8.87 19.99
N TYR A 92 4.56 -7.74 19.89
CA TYR A 92 4.82 -6.74 18.85
C TYR A 92 6.14 -6.01 19.08
N LYS A 93 6.59 -5.89 20.34
CA LYS A 93 7.93 -5.40 20.67
C LYS A 93 9.00 -6.36 20.16
N ALA A 94 8.87 -7.66 20.42
CA ALA A 94 9.80 -8.66 19.89
C ALA A 94 9.81 -8.67 18.35
N LEU A 95 8.64 -8.56 17.72
CA LEU A 95 8.53 -8.44 16.27
C LEU A 95 9.23 -7.18 15.73
N LYS A 96 9.01 -6.02 16.37
CA LYS A 96 9.72 -4.78 16.05
C LYS A 96 11.23 -4.95 16.17
N ASP A 97 11.69 -5.54 17.27
CA ASP A 97 13.12 -5.80 17.49
C ASP A 97 13.67 -6.70 16.36
N ILE A 98 12.95 -7.71 15.90
CA ILE A 98 13.40 -8.57 14.78
C ILE A 98 13.46 -7.79 13.46
N VAL A 99 12.46 -6.95 13.17
CA VAL A 99 12.37 -6.16 11.93
C VAL A 99 13.44 -5.05 11.89
N ASP A 100 13.66 -4.38 13.01
CA ASP A 100 14.59 -3.25 13.10
C ASP A 100 16.05 -3.69 13.29
N ASN A 101 16.31 -4.85 13.91
CA ASN A 101 17.67 -5.36 14.14
C ASN A 101 18.20 -6.15 12.94
N THR A 102 18.25 -5.52 11.77
CA THR A 102 18.90 -6.09 10.58
C THR A 102 20.43 -6.04 10.72
N GLY A 103 21.01 -7.07 11.34
CA GLY A 103 22.34 -7.62 11.00
C GLY A 103 23.59 -6.77 11.26
N GLY A 104 23.52 -5.64 11.96
CA GLY A 104 24.73 -4.91 12.38
C GLY A 104 25.60 -5.74 13.34
N PHE A 105 26.93 -5.56 13.30
CA PHE A 105 27.87 -6.29 14.19
C PHE A 105 27.56 -6.14 15.69
N ASN A 106 26.88 -5.05 16.07
CA ASN A 106 26.45 -4.76 17.44
C ASN A 106 24.93 -4.87 17.63
N ALA A 107 24.21 -5.53 16.71
CA ALA A 107 22.78 -5.73 16.88
C ALA A 107 22.52 -6.61 18.12
N PRO A 108 21.58 -6.25 18.99
CA PRO A 108 21.19 -7.10 20.12
C PRO A 108 20.72 -8.47 19.61
N LEU A 109 20.92 -9.51 20.43
CA LEU A 109 20.41 -10.85 20.11
C LEU A 109 18.90 -10.77 19.88
N PRO A 110 18.37 -11.35 18.78
CA PRO A 110 16.96 -11.26 18.47
C PRO A 110 16.12 -11.92 19.56
N SER A 111 15.07 -11.23 19.99
CA SER A 111 14.09 -11.76 20.93
C SER A 111 13.33 -12.94 20.32
N VAL A 112 13.03 -13.98 21.10
CA VAL A 112 12.21 -15.10 20.63
C VAL A 112 10.78 -14.61 20.37
N LEU A 113 10.28 -14.82 19.16
CA LEU A 113 8.90 -14.49 18.79
C LEU A 113 7.97 -15.64 19.18
N ILE A 114 7.18 -15.47 20.24
CA ILE A 114 6.25 -16.51 20.73
C ILE A 114 4.81 -16.08 20.41
N GLY A 115 4.16 -16.81 19.50
CA GLY A 115 2.75 -16.63 19.15
C GLY A 115 1.78 -17.11 20.25
N ASN A 116 0.48 -16.96 20.01
CA ASN A 116 -0.59 -17.53 20.85
C ASN A 116 -1.48 -18.53 20.09
N MET A 117 -1.06 -18.91 18.89
CA MET A 117 -1.73 -19.92 18.06
C MET A 117 -1.00 -21.25 18.18
N TYR A 118 -1.72 -22.35 18.03
CA TYR A 118 -1.14 -23.69 18.04
C TYR A 118 -1.79 -24.56 16.97
N ASN A 119 -1.04 -25.54 16.47
CA ASN A 119 -1.55 -26.54 15.55
C ASN A 119 -2.19 -27.69 16.34
N SER A 120 -3.50 -27.91 16.16
CA SER A 120 -4.23 -28.97 16.86
C SER A 120 -3.84 -30.39 16.43
N SER A 121 -3.23 -30.55 15.25
CA SER A 121 -2.81 -31.84 14.71
C SER A 121 -1.36 -32.21 15.06
N ASN A 122 -0.53 -31.23 15.42
CA ASN A 122 0.86 -31.45 15.80
C ASN A 122 1.33 -30.40 16.82
N SER A 123 1.52 -30.79 18.08
CA SER A 123 1.97 -29.89 19.14
C SER A 123 3.44 -29.49 19.06
N GLU A 124 4.26 -30.20 18.27
CA GLU A 124 5.66 -29.84 18.03
C GLU A 124 5.81 -28.76 16.94
N ASP A 125 4.73 -28.45 16.22
CA ASP A 125 4.68 -27.41 15.20
C ASP A 125 4.46 -26.03 15.85
N ILE A 126 5.52 -25.20 15.83
CA ILE A 126 5.51 -23.88 16.46
C ILE A 126 4.91 -22.86 15.49
N ILE A 127 3.80 -22.25 15.88
CA ILE A 127 3.17 -21.16 15.13
C ILE A 127 3.63 -19.81 15.69
N PHE A 128 4.40 -19.06 14.90
CA PHE A 128 4.91 -17.74 15.27
C PHE A 128 3.84 -16.63 15.23
N GLY A 129 2.69 -16.90 14.61
CA GLY A 129 1.59 -15.96 14.48
C GLY A 129 0.89 -15.68 15.80
N ARG A 130 0.39 -14.47 15.94
CA ARG A 130 -0.46 -14.06 17.07
C ARG A 130 -1.80 -13.53 16.58
N PHE A 131 -2.87 -13.98 17.23
CA PHE A 131 -4.18 -13.34 17.16
C PHE A 131 -4.35 -12.36 18.32
N THR A 132 -4.66 -11.10 18.01
CA THR A 132 -4.88 -10.03 18.99
C THR A 132 -6.23 -9.36 18.74
N ALA A 133 -7.06 -9.29 19.79
CA ALA A 133 -8.21 -8.39 19.82
C ALA A 133 -7.83 -7.15 20.63
N ALA A 134 -8.09 -5.97 20.07
CA ALA A 134 -7.72 -4.68 20.67
C ALA A 134 -8.82 -3.64 20.43
N SER A 135 -8.98 -2.72 21.38
CA SER A 135 -9.76 -1.50 21.13
C SER A 135 -8.98 -0.60 20.18
N THR A 136 -9.68 0.00 19.21
CA THR A 136 -9.07 0.86 18.19
C THR A 136 -9.67 2.25 18.28
N THR A 137 -8.83 3.28 18.22
CA THR A 137 -9.23 4.66 18.02
C THR A 137 -8.60 5.14 16.72
N THR A 138 -9.40 5.74 15.84
CA THR A 138 -8.96 6.19 14.52
C THR A 138 -9.07 7.70 14.41
N ALA A 139 -8.06 8.32 13.81
CA ALA A 139 -8.08 9.72 13.42
C ALA A 139 -7.52 9.85 12.01
N SER A 140 -8.01 10.80 11.22
CA SER A 140 -7.45 11.07 9.90
C SER A 140 -7.37 12.56 9.59
N VAL A 141 -6.48 12.89 8.66
CA VAL A 141 -6.22 14.26 8.22
C VAL A 141 -6.01 14.29 6.71
N PHE A 142 -6.67 15.24 6.05
CA PHE A 142 -6.41 15.57 4.66
C PHE A 142 -5.19 16.48 4.56
N ILE A 143 -4.28 16.18 3.64
CA ILE A 143 -3.06 16.94 3.41
C ILE A 143 -3.02 17.33 1.94
N GLU A 144 -3.13 18.64 1.70
CA GLU A 144 -2.86 19.23 0.40
C GLU A 144 -1.35 19.29 0.13
N ARG A 145 -0.95 18.88 -1.07
CA ARG A 145 0.46 18.70 -1.44
C ARG A 145 0.85 19.35 -2.77
N THR A 146 -0.12 19.95 -3.45
CA THR A 146 0.00 20.62 -4.75
C THR A 146 1.02 21.76 -4.71
N GLU A 147 1.09 22.51 -3.60
CA GLU A 147 1.98 23.66 -3.41
C GLU A 147 3.35 23.31 -2.80
N ILE A 148 3.64 22.02 -2.57
CA ILE A 148 4.94 21.61 -2.01
C ILE A 148 6.01 21.70 -3.10
N GLU A 149 7.01 22.55 -2.90
CA GLU A 149 8.07 22.80 -3.88
C GLU A 149 9.11 21.67 -3.96
N GLU A 150 9.35 20.99 -2.83
CA GLU A 150 10.34 19.92 -2.71
C GLU A 150 10.14 18.79 -3.73
N THR A 151 11.24 18.12 -4.06
CA THR A 151 11.25 17.01 -5.00
C THR A 151 10.54 15.79 -4.40
N GLN A 152 9.60 15.22 -5.15
CA GLN A 152 8.95 13.96 -4.81
C GLN A 152 9.91 12.77 -4.95
N ILE A 153 9.68 11.70 -4.17
CA ILE A 153 10.52 10.50 -4.17
C ILE A 153 10.26 9.63 -5.41
N GLU A 154 9.00 9.46 -5.80
CA GLU A 154 8.64 8.65 -6.97
C GLU A 154 8.61 9.50 -8.23
N PHE A 155 9.25 9.01 -9.28
CA PHE A 155 9.10 9.59 -10.60
C PHE A 155 7.78 9.14 -11.23
N PRO A 156 7.10 10.02 -11.99
CA PRO A 156 5.91 9.64 -12.73
C PRO A 156 6.21 8.44 -13.63
N ALA A 157 5.40 7.39 -13.51
CA ALA A 157 5.52 6.25 -14.41
C ALA A 157 5.26 6.69 -15.86
N VAL A 158 6.07 6.18 -16.80
CA VAL A 158 5.82 6.40 -18.23
C VAL A 158 4.60 5.59 -18.61
N VAL A 159 3.56 6.26 -19.11
CA VAL A 159 2.32 5.63 -19.55
C VAL A 159 2.42 5.33 -21.04
N PHE A 160 2.31 4.05 -21.39
CA PHE A 160 2.25 3.60 -22.79
C PHE A 160 0.84 3.15 -23.12
N LEU A 161 0.01 4.07 -23.60
CA LEU A 161 -1.36 3.73 -24.01
C LEU A 161 -1.33 2.83 -25.26
N GLU A 162 -2.31 1.93 -25.38
CA GLU A 162 -2.53 1.25 -26.66
C GLU A 162 -2.81 2.27 -27.77
N ASN A 163 -2.41 1.91 -28.98
CA ASN A 163 -2.68 2.65 -30.19
C ASN A 163 -3.08 1.66 -31.30
N CYS A 164 -3.27 2.15 -32.53
CA CYS A 164 -3.62 1.30 -33.66
C CYS A 164 -2.55 0.26 -34.05
N GLU A 165 -1.36 0.24 -33.45
CA GLU A 165 -0.39 -0.84 -33.67
C GLU A 165 -0.92 -2.19 -33.15
N VAL A 166 -1.88 -2.20 -32.22
CA VAL A 166 -2.53 -3.42 -31.72
C VAL A 166 -3.58 -3.95 -32.71
N CYS A 167 -4.08 -3.08 -33.59
CA CYS A 167 -5.18 -3.32 -34.52
C CYS A 167 -4.70 -2.96 -35.94
N ASP A 168 -3.95 -3.85 -36.60
CA ASP A 168 -3.39 -3.72 -37.97
C ASP A 168 -3.66 -2.38 -38.68
N THR A 169 -2.61 -1.59 -38.94
CA THR A 169 -2.80 -0.25 -39.53
C THR A 169 -3.30 -0.32 -40.99
N PRO A 170 -4.35 0.43 -41.37
CA PRO A 170 -5.14 1.40 -40.59
C PRO A 170 -6.19 0.73 -39.68
N CYS A 171 -6.42 1.33 -38.50
CA CYS A 171 -7.39 0.84 -37.49
C CYS A 171 -8.71 0.39 -38.15
N PRO A 172 -9.02 -0.91 -38.17
CA PRO A 172 -10.31 -1.40 -38.64
C PRO A 172 -11.44 -0.85 -37.76
N ILE A 173 -12.63 -0.63 -38.33
CA ILE A 173 -13.82 -0.21 -37.56
C ILE A 173 -14.10 -1.19 -36.41
N ASP A 174 -13.77 -2.46 -36.60
CA ASP A 174 -14.06 -3.54 -35.67
C ASP A 174 -13.00 -3.72 -34.56
N CYS A 175 -11.90 -2.96 -34.58
CA CYS A 175 -10.84 -3.05 -33.57
C CYS A 175 -10.46 -1.66 -33.06
N ILE A 176 -10.89 -1.33 -31.84
CA ILE A 176 -10.60 -0.07 -31.17
C ILE A 176 -9.59 -0.34 -30.04
N PRO A 177 -8.46 0.38 -29.98
CA PRO A 177 -7.49 0.25 -28.90
C PRO A 177 -8.12 0.54 -27.53
N VAL A 178 -7.84 -0.32 -26.55
CA VAL A 178 -8.30 -0.13 -25.17
C VAL A 178 -7.26 0.71 -24.44
N THR A 179 -7.67 1.83 -23.86
CA THR A 179 -6.75 2.72 -23.14
C THR A 179 -7.06 2.83 -21.66
N THR A 180 -8.16 2.22 -21.22
CA THR A 180 -8.67 2.29 -19.86
C THR A 180 -8.79 0.89 -19.24
N ALA A 181 -8.76 0.83 -17.92
CA ALA A 181 -9.04 -0.37 -17.14
C ALA A 181 -9.80 0.00 -15.86
N PRO A 182 -10.65 -0.89 -15.33
CA PRO A 182 -11.34 -0.67 -14.07
C PRO A 182 -10.34 -0.60 -12.91
N CYS A 183 -10.71 0.12 -11.86
CA CYS A 183 -9.96 0.12 -10.60
C CYS A 183 -10.25 -1.17 -9.83
N SER A 184 -9.44 -2.22 -10.04
CA SER A 184 -9.56 -3.45 -9.26
C SER A 184 -9.11 -3.22 -7.82
N GLU A 185 -9.97 -3.56 -6.86
CA GLU A 185 -9.70 -3.49 -5.42
C GLU A 185 -8.53 -4.41 -5.03
N THR A 186 -7.59 -3.87 -4.27
CA THR A 186 -6.47 -4.64 -3.71
C THR A 186 -6.16 -4.13 -2.31
N ARG A 187 -5.24 -4.80 -1.59
CA ARG A 187 -4.72 -4.27 -0.33
C ARG A 187 -4.16 -2.85 -0.50
N TYR A 188 -3.57 -2.52 -1.64
CA TYR A 188 -2.84 -1.26 -1.87
C TYR A 188 -3.61 -0.27 -2.75
N ARG A 189 -4.88 -0.53 -3.05
CA ARG A 189 -5.65 0.29 -3.98
C ARG A 189 -7.15 0.10 -3.81
N THR A 190 -7.90 1.19 -3.93
CA THR A 190 -9.35 1.16 -3.87
C THR A 190 -10.00 2.18 -4.81
N ALA A 191 -11.22 1.89 -5.28
CA ALA A 191 -12.11 2.79 -5.99
C ALA A 191 -13.07 3.52 -5.05
N PHE A 192 -12.93 3.32 -3.74
CA PHE A 192 -13.70 4.06 -2.73
C PHE A 192 -12.93 5.30 -2.28
N ILE A 193 -13.63 6.43 -2.29
CA ILE A 193 -13.09 7.69 -1.79
C ILE A 193 -12.64 7.55 -0.32
N PRO A 194 -11.41 7.98 0.04
CA PRO A 194 -10.94 7.92 1.40
C PRO A 194 -11.86 8.72 2.35
N PRO A 195 -12.13 8.20 3.56
CA PRO A 195 -12.82 8.98 4.58
C PRO A 195 -12.07 10.29 4.85
N ASN A 196 -12.79 11.42 4.94
CA ASN A 196 -12.23 12.76 5.11
C ASN A 196 -11.41 13.29 3.92
N TRP A 197 -11.59 12.73 2.71
CA TRP A 197 -11.15 13.40 1.50
C TRP A 197 -11.89 14.73 1.33
N VAL A 198 -11.17 15.79 0.97
CA VAL A 198 -11.73 17.10 0.67
C VAL A 198 -11.53 17.37 -0.81
N ASP A 199 -12.64 17.57 -1.52
CA ASP A 199 -12.57 18.04 -2.90
C ASP A 199 -12.12 19.49 -2.88
N VAL A 200 -10.91 19.70 -3.39
CA VAL A 200 -10.37 21.05 -3.57
C VAL A 200 -10.91 21.51 -4.92
N ASP A 201 -12.03 22.25 -4.89
CA ASP A 201 -12.57 22.90 -6.08
C ASP A 201 -11.49 23.80 -6.67
N ASN A 202 -11.14 23.55 -7.94
CA ASN A 202 -10.19 24.34 -8.72
C ASN A 202 -10.91 25.52 -9.40
#